data_AF-A0A1C6J3U0-F1
#
_entry.id   AF-A0A1C6J3U0-F1
#
_cell.length_a   1.000
_cell.length_b   1.000
_cell.length_c   1.000
_cell.angle_alpha   90.00
_cell.angle_beta   90.00
_cell.angle_gamma   90.00
#
_symmetry.space_group_name_H-M   'P 1'
#
loop_
_entity.id
_entity.type
_entity.pdbx_description
1 polymer ?
#
loop_
_entity_poly.entity_id
_entity_poly.type
_entity_poly.pdbx_seq_one_letter_code
_entity_poly.pdbx_strand_id
1 'polypeptide(L)' 'MEDEITKRELSDDELDNVSGGGCEENARNCCPQCGSTEAKTIFSREDGSLVECAVCGTGYWKI' A
#
# COMPACT_ATOMS: atom_id res chain seq x y z
N MET A 1 48.43 -9.75 10.84
CA MET A 1 47.34 -8.79 10.66
C MET A 1 46.50 -9.34 9.55
N GLU A 2 45.27 -9.74 9.86
CA GLU A 2 44.10 -9.87 9.00
C GLU A 2 43.09 -10.72 9.77
N ASP A 3 42.29 -10.02 10.58
CA ASP A 3 41.20 -10.57 11.37
C ASP A 3 40.05 -11.05 10.46
N GLU A 4 39.57 -12.26 10.74
CA GLU A 4 38.38 -12.86 10.13
C GLU A 4 37.13 -12.06 10.50
N ILE A 5 36.69 -11.18 9.61
CA ILE A 5 35.43 -10.44 9.77
C ILE A 5 34.29 -11.30 9.22
N THR A 6 33.61 -11.99 10.14
CA THR A 6 32.21 -12.40 10.03
C THR A 6 31.37 -11.24 9.46
N LYS A 7 30.94 -11.34 8.20
CA LYS A 7 29.80 -10.57 7.66
C LYS A 7 28.59 -11.49 7.65
N ARG A 8 28.09 -11.67 8.88
CA ARG A 8 26.74 -12.12 9.20
C ARG A 8 25.71 -11.40 8.33
N GLU A 9 24.79 -12.20 7.82
CA GLU A 9 23.38 -11.88 7.58
C GLU A 9 23.12 -10.89 6.44
N LEU A 10 23.17 -11.44 5.21
CA LEU A 10 22.23 -11.05 4.17
C LEU A 10 20.83 -11.37 4.71
N SER A 11 20.18 -10.39 5.34
CA SER A 11 18.75 -10.48 5.63
C SER A 11 18.05 -10.61 4.29
N ASP A 12 17.44 -11.78 4.11
CA ASP A 12 16.48 -12.15 3.10
C ASP A 12 15.35 -11.10 3.13
N ASP A 13 15.50 -10.07 2.30
CA ASP A 13 14.49 -9.05 2.01
C ASP A 13 13.43 -9.72 1.12
N GLU A 14 12.78 -10.76 1.64
CA GLU A 14 11.44 -11.14 1.21
C GLU A 14 10.56 -9.97 1.65
N LEU A 15 10.58 -8.91 0.84
CA LEU A 15 9.55 -7.89 0.86
C LEU A 15 8.24 -8.59 0.51
N ASP A 16 7.64 -9.19 1.52
CA ASP A 16 6.21 -9.42 1.61
C ASP A 16 5.56 -8.03 1.63
N ASN A 17 5.55 -7.41 0.46
CA ASN A 17 4.50 -6.48 0.09
C ASN A 17 3.55 -7.23 -0.83
N VAL A 18 3.02 -8.37 -0.34
CA VAL A 18 1.68 -8.79 -0.70
C VAL A 18 0.73 -7.88 0.08
N SER A 19 0.65 -6.60 -0.31
CA SER A 19 -0.58 -5.82 -0.09
C SER A 19 -1.51 -6.07 -1.28
N GLY A 20 -1.69 -7.34 -1.63
CA GLY A 20 -2.79 -7.83 -2.46
C GLY A 20 -4.03 -7.95 -1.60
N GLY A 21 -4.40 -6.86 -0.90
CA GLY A 21 -5.61 -6.80 -0.09
C GLY A 21 -6.81 -6.91 -1.01
N GLY A 22 -7.30 -8.14 -1.18
CA GLY A 22 -8.44 -8.47 -2.02
C GLY A 22 -9.61 -7.55 -1.70
N CYS A 23 -9.99 -6.73 -2.68
CA CYS A 23 -11.18 -5.89 -2.66
C CYS A 23 -12.47 -6.72 -2.75
N GLU A 24 -12.56 -7.82 -2.02
CA GLU A 24 -13.72 -8.68 -2.06
C GLU A 24 -14.86 -8.03 -1.25
N GLU A 25 -15.98 -7.84 -1.94
CA GLU A 25 -17.28 -7.36 -1.48
C GLU A 25 -17.56 -5.84 -1.42
N ASN A 26 -16.55 -4.95 -1.39
CA ASN A 26 -16.78 -3.50 -1.42
C ASN A 26 -15.85 -2.72 -2.37
N ALA A 27 -15.76 -3.11 -3.64
CA ALA A 27 -14.91 -2.49 -4.67
C ALA A 27 -15.01 -0.95 -4.77
N ARG A 28 -16.08 -0.34 -4.23
CA ARG A 28 -16.24 1.13 -4.13
C ARG A 28 -15.19 1.82 -3.25
N ASN A 29 -14.53 1.09 -2.35
CA ASN A 29 -13.52 1.63 -1.44
C ASN A 29 -12.08 1.20 -1.79
N CYS A 30 -11.85 0.66 -2.98
CA CYS A 30 -10.54 0.19 -3.38
C CYS A 30 -9.98 1.06 -4.50
N CYS A 31 -8.65 1.14 -4.56
CA CYS A 31 -8.00 1.90 -5.62
C CYS A 31 -8.32 1.24 -6.97
N PRO A 32 -8.90 1.97 -7.94
CA PRO A 32 -9.23 1.40 -9.23
C PRO A 32 -7.99 1.03 -10.06
N GLN A 33 -6.80 1.50 -9.68
CA GLN A 33 -5.58 1.31 -10.46
C GLN A 33 -4.74 0.10 -10.00
N CYS A 34 -4.70 -0.17 -8.70
CA CYS A 34 -3.91 -1.26 -8.13
C CYS A 34 -4.71 -2.24 -7.25
N GLY A 35 -5.99 -1.96 -7.01
CA GLY A 35 -6.84 -2.77 -6.13
C GLY A 35 -6.58 -2.56 -4.64
N SER A 36 -5.59 -1.75 -4.25
CA SER A 36 -5.26 -1.55 -2.84
C SER A 36 -6.37 -0.84 -2.06
N THR A 37 -6.62 -1.34 -0.86
CA THR A 37 -7.52 -0.73 0.13
C THR A 37 -6.85 0.44 0.86
N GLU A 38 -5.52 0.47 0.86
CA GLU A 38 -4.70 1.51 1.46
C GLU A 38 -4.83 2.82 0.69
N ALA A 39 -5.53 3.78 1.32
CA ALA A 39 -5.69 5.11 0.79
C ALA A 39 -5.73 6.13 1.92
N LYS A 40 -5.18 7.31 1.66
CA LYS A 40 -5.19 8.46 2.57
C LYS A 40 -6.29 9.42 2.15
N THR A 41 -7.19 9.74 3.07
CA THR A 41 -8.21 10.76 2.82
C THR A 41 -7.56 12.13 2.73
N ILE A 42 -7.71 12.78 1.57
CA ILE A 42 -7.21 14.13 1.31
C ILE A 42 -8.29 15.14 1.66
N PHE A 43 -9.54 14.81 1.34
CA PHE A 43 -10.67 15.71 1.49
C PHE A 43 -11.97 14.92 1.71
N SER A 44 -12.80 15.35 2.65
CA SER A 44 -14.08 14.72 2.96
C SER A 44 -15.24 15.70 2.76
N ARG A 45 -16.32 15.21 2.16
CA ARG A 45 -17.61 15.89 2.01
C ARG A 45 -18.74 14.96 2.45
N GLU A 46 -19.91 15.50 2.72
CA GLU A 46 -21.11 14.74 3.10
C GLU A 46 -21.52 13.67 2.06
N ASP A 47 -21.11 13.84 0.80
CA ASP A 47 -21.46 12.99 -0.34
C ASP A 47 -20.33 12.00 -0.72
N GLY A 48 -19.21 12.04 -0.01
CA GLY A 48 -18.04 11.20 -0.29
C GLY A 48 -16.71 11.84 0.09
N SER A 49 -15.65 11.04 0.10
CA SER A 49 -14.29 11.49 0.41
C SER A 49 -13.34 11.26 -0.77
N LEU A 50 -12.58 12.29 -1.15
CA LEU A 50 -11.46 12.16 -2.05
C LEU A 50 -10.28 11.56 -1.27
N VAL A 51 -9.80 10.43 -1.77
CA VAL A 51 -8.67 9.71 -1.18
C VAL A 51 -7.57 9.53 -2.22
N GLU A 52 -6.33 9.43 -1.75
CA GLU A 52 -5.17 9.07 -2.55
C GLU A 52 -4.72 7.67 -2.18
N CYS A 53 -4.52 6.79 -3.16
CA CYS A 53 -3.98 5.46 -2.89
C CYS A 53 -2.56 5.57 -2.34
N ALA A 54 -2.31 4.97 -1.17
CA ALA A 54 -0.99 5.00 -0.54
C ALA A 54 0.04 4.14 -1.28
N VAL A 55 -0.42 3.25 -2.17
CA VAL A 55 0.41 2.30 -2.92
C VAL A 55 0.86 2.88 -4.26
N CYS A 56 -0.06 3.39 -5.07
CA CYS A 56 0.26 3.89 -6.41
C CYS A 56 0.09 5.42 -6.57
N GLY A 57 -0.35 6.14 -5.54
CA GLY A 57 -0.55 7.59 -5.57
C GLY A 57 -1.79 8.04 -6.35
N THR A 58 -2.64 7.12 -6.81
CA THR A 58 -3.83 7.48 -7.60
C THR A 58 -4.91 8.08 -6.70
N GLY A 59 -5.34 9.30 -7.02
CA GLY A 59 -6.50 9.95 -6.39
C GLY A 59 -7.82 9.40 -6.94
N TYR A 60 -8.75 9.03 -6.06
CA TYR A 60 -10.11 8.59 -6.43
C TYR A 60 -11.13 8.98 -5.38
N TRP A 61 -12.40 9.09 -5.79
CA TRP A 61 -13.51 9.37 -4.87
C TRP A 61 -14.06 8.09 -4.27
N LYS A 62 -14.14 8.04 -2.94
CA LYS A 62 -14.89 7.03 -2.19
C LYS A 62 -16.26 7.61 -1.82
N ILE A 63 -17.32 6.90 -2.19
CA ILE A 63 -18.73 7.23 -1.90
C ILE A 63 -19.24 6.25 -0.87
#